data_AF-A0A6B9Z432-F1
#
_entry.id   AF-A0A6B9Z432-F1
#
_cell.length_a   1.000
_cell.length_b   1.000
_cell.length_c   1.000
_cell.angle_alpha   90.00
_cell.angle_beta   90.00
_cell.angle_gamma   90.00
#
_symmetry.space_group_name_H-M   'P 1'
#
loop_
_entity.id
_entity.type
_entity.pdbx_description
1 polymer ?
#
loop_
_entity_poly.entity_id
_entity_poly.type
_entity_poly.pdbx_seq_one_letter_code
_entity_poly.pdbx_strand_id
1 'polypeptide(L)' 'MMLSSRYLDFEYDASQLIKFIAAGDFFSCMLKTGDIIHYTPTNPDLFLQWLVAHDIENIRRIERDTFN' A
#
# COMPACT_ATOMS: atom_id res chain seq x y z
N MET A 1 20.42 -4.97 2.23
CA MET A 1 19.83 -5.18 0.89
C MET A 1 19.12 -3.90 0.51
N MET A 2 19.38 -3.34 -0.68
CA MET A 2 18.68 -2.13 -1.13
C MET A 2 17.24 -2.52 -1.44
N LEU A 3 16.29 -2.00 -0.66
CA LEU A 3 14.87 -2.09 -0.98
C LEU A 3 14.66 -1.27 -2.25
N SER A 4 14.26 -1.92 -3.35
CA SER A 4 13.86 -1.18 -4.54
C SER A 4 12.65 -0.31 -4.20
N SER A 5 12.79 0.98 -4.45
CA SER A 5 11.74 1.98 -4.25
C SER A 5 10.54 1.79 -5.18
N ARG A 6 10.64 0.87 -6.15
CA ARG A 6 9.55 0.46 -7.04
C ARG A 6 9.26 -1.03 -6.91
N TYR A 7 7.99 -1.38 -6.91
CA TYR A 7 7.53 -2.75 -7.04
C TYR A 7 7.43 -3.12 -8.53
N LEU A 8 7.69 -4.38 -8.88
CA LEU A 8 7.60 -4.86 -10.26
C LEU A 8 6.16 -4.66 -10.77
N ASP A 9 5.97 -4.12 -11.97
CA ASP A 9 4.65 -3.81 -12.55
C ASP A 9 3.83 -2.76 -11.79
N PHE A 10 4.46 -1.98 -10.91
CA PHE A 10 3.85 -0.85 -10.24
C PHE A 10 4.52 0.44 -10.68
N GLU A 11 3.73 1.34 -11.27
CA GLU A 11 4.22 2.54 -11.94
C GLU A 11 4.78 3.60 -10.95
N TYR A 12 4.37 3.52 -9.68
CA TYR A 12 4.66 4.53 -8.67
C TYR A 12 5.73 4.08 -7.68
N ASP A 13 6.51 5.04 -7.22
CA ASP A 13 7.51 4.81 -6.20
C ASP A 13 6.86 4.76 -4.80
N ALA A 14 7.37 3.91 -3.91
CA ALA A 14 6.90 3.83 -2.52
C ALA A 14 6.89 5.20 -1.83
N SER A 15 7.88 6.05 -2.14
CA SER A 15 7.97 7.39 -1.58
C SER A 15 6.83 8.33 -2.00
N GLN A 16 6.10 8.00 -3.07
CA GLN A 16 4.93 8.76 -3.52
C GLN A 16 3.65 8.31 -2.85
N LEU A 17 3.65 7.15 -2.21
CA LEU A 17 2.50 6.65 -1.47
C LEU A 17 2.46 7.28 -0.08
N ILE A 18 1.26 7.64 0.37
CA ILE A 18 1.00 8.06 1.75
C ILE A 18 0.42 6.89 2.53
N LYS A 19 -0.60 6.26 1.95
CA LYS A 19 -1.43 5.29 2.63
C LYS A 19 -2.08 4.36 1.62
N PHE A 20 -2.45 3.17 2.04
CA PHE A 20 -3.15 2.23 1.20
C PHE A 20 -4.32 1.55 1.93
N ILE A 21 -5.25 1.02 1.14
CA ILE A 21 -6.37 0.19 1.57
C ILE A 21 -6.30 -1.11 0.80
N ALA A 22 -6.26 -2.24 1.50
CA ALA A 22 -6.46 -3.55 0.88
C ALA A 22 -7.96 -3.90 0.92
N ALA A 23 -8.60 -4.11 -0.23
CA ALA A 23 -10.03 -4.38 -0.37
C ALA A 23 -10.26 -5.64 -1.22
N GLY A 24 -10.39 -6.80 -0.56
CA GLY A 24 -10.55 -8.07 -1.26
C GLY A 24 -9.29 -8.37 -2.06
N ASP A 25 -9.40 -8.40 -3.38
CA ASP A 25 -8.31 -8.73 -4.31
C ASP A 25 -7.53 -7.52 -4.83
N PHE A 26 -7.94 -6.28 -4.50
CA PHE A 26 -7.27 -5.07 -4.97
C PHE A 26 -6.78 -4.18 -3.83
N PHE A 27 -5.83 -3.31 -4.15
CA PHE A 27 -5.26 -2.33 -3.26
C PHE A 27 -5.52 -0.93 -3.81
N SER A 28 -6.14 -0.07 -3.01
CA SER A 28 -6.25 1.37 -3.30
C SER A 28 -5.12 2.09 -2.61
N CYS A 29 -4.17 2.62 -3.37
CA CYS A 29 -3.06 3.41 -2.84
C CYS A 29 -3.35 4.90 -3.04
N MET A 30 -3.17 5.71 -2.00
CA MET A 30 -3.26 7.16 -2.09
C MET A 30 -1.86 7.74 -2.28
N LEU A 31 -1.71 8.54 -3.34
CA LEU A 31 -0.50 9.26 -3.65
C LEU A 31 -0.43 10.59 -2.89
N LYS A 32 0.78 11.13 -2.75
CA LYS A 32 1.04 12.46 -2.20
C LYS A 32 0.40 13.59 -3.00
N THR A 33 0.11 13.35 -4.28
CA THR A 33 -0.62 14.28 -5.15
C THR A 33 -2.11 14.39 -4.80
N GLY A 34 -2.64 13.45 -4.00
CA GLY A 34 -4.06 13.32 -3.70
C GLY A 34 -4.79 12.32 -4.62
N ASP A 35 -4.11 11.79 -5.64
CA ASP A 35 -4.66 10.77 -6.53
C ASP A 35 -4.79 9.42 -5.82
N ILE A 36 -5.83 8.67 -6.18
CA ILE A 36 -6.06 7.32 -5.67
C ILE A 36 -5.93 6.34 -6.84
N ILE A 37 -4.99 5.42 -6.71
CA ILE A 37 -4.73 4.39 -7.70
C ILE A 37 -5.26 3.04 -7.20
N HIS A 38 -5.92 2.30 -8.09
CA HIS A 38 -6.37 0.95 -7.82
C HIS A 38 -5.40 -0.01 -8.51
N TYR A 39 -4.78 -0.88 -7.72
CA TYR A 39 -3.81 -1.83 -8.20
C TYR A 39 -4.16 -3.24 -7.73
N THR A 40 -4.18 -4.18 -8.66
CA THR A 40 -4.45 -5.59 -8.40
C THR A 40 -3.16 -6.37 -8.64
N PRO A 41 -2.34 -6.60 -7.60
CA PRO A 41 -1.12 -7.38 -7.74
C PRO A 41 -1.45 -8.85 -8.01
N THR A 42 -0.65 -9.52 -8.82
CA THR A 42 -0.72 -10.98 -8.99
C THR A 42 -0.46 -11.72 -7.66
N ASN A 43 0.40 -11.13 -6.80
CA ASN A 43 0.73 -11.65 -5.48
C ASN A 43 0.46 -10.59 -4.40
N PRO A 44 -0.75 -10.54 -3.83
CA PRO A 44 -1.14 -9.60 -2.77
C PRO A 44 -0.19 -9.59 -1.56
N ASP A 45 0.28 -10.76 -1.11
CA ASP A 45 1.18 -10.88 0.04
C ASP A 45 2.54 -10.22 -0.18
N LEU A 46 3.09 -10.33 -1.39
CA LEU A 46 4.37 -9.71 -1.74
C LEU A 46 4.23 -8.20 -1.84
N PHE A 47 3.13 -7.72 -2.43
CA PHE A 47 2.84 -6.30 -2.50
C PHE A 47 2.63 -5.70 -1.11
N LEU A 48 1.90 -6.40 -0.24
CA LEU A 48 1.70 -5.99 1.15
C LEU A 48 3.04 -5.92 1.92
N GLN A 49 3.91 -6.91 1.79
CA GLN A 49 5.23 -6.89 2.41
C GLN A 49 6.09 -5.72 1.92
N TRP A 50 6.01 -5.39 0.63
CA TRP A 50 6.71 -4.23 0.08
C TRP A 50 6.18 -2.92 0.65
N LEU A 51 4.85 -2.75 0.74
CA LEU A 51 4.24 -1.56 1.36
C LEU A 51 4.68 -1.40 2.82
N VAL A 52 4.65 -2.48 3.59
CA VAL A 52 5.07 -2.49 5.01
C VAL A 52 6.58 -2.21 5.14
N ALA A 53 7.41 -2.77 4.25
CA ALA A 53 8.85 -2.51 4.25
C ALA A 53 9.21 -1.04 3.95
N HIS A 54 8.31 -0.31 3.29
CA HIS A 54 8.43 1.13 3.01
C HIS A 54 7.64 2.02 3.98
N ASP A 55 7.18 1.46 5.11
CA ASP A 55 6.44 2.19 6.17
C ASP A 55 5.13 2.82 5.68
N ILE A 56 4.51 2.24 4.64
CA ILE A 56 3.24 2.75 4.11
C ILE A 56 2.11 2.19 4.96
N GLU A 57 1.28 3.08 5.50
CA GLU A 57 0.23 2.71 6.44
C GLU A 57 -1.00 2.09 5.75
N ASN A 58 -1.52 1.00 6.32
CA ASN A 58 -2.80 0.43 5.93
C ASN A 58 -3.96 1.06 6.72
N ILE A 59 -4.72 1.94 6.08
CA ILE A 59 -5.80 2.68 6.75
C ILE A 59 -7.08 1.85 6.93
N ARG A 60 -7.21 0.68 6.31
CA ARG A 60 -8.34 -0.23 6.60
C ARG A 60 -8.23 -0.86 7.98
N ARG A 61 -7.04 -0.82 8.62
CA ARG A 61 -6.82 -1.43 9.94
C ARG A 61 -7.33 -0.58 11.11
N ILE A 62 -7.91 0.60 10.86
CA ILE A 62 -8.44 1.47 11.91
C ILE A 62 -9.94 1.20 12.12
N GLU A 63 -10.33 -0.03 12.46
CA GLU A 63 -11.63 -0.30 13.11
C GLU A 63 -11.51 -1.59 13.93
N ARG A 64 -10.94 -1.49 15.15
CA ARG A 64 -11.25 -2.27 16.36
C ARG A 64 -10.18 -2.01 17.43
N ASP A 65 -10.11 -0.79 17.94
CA ASP A 65 -9.63 -0.55 19.31
C ASP A 65 -10.22 0.78 19.78
N THR A 66 -11.54 0.81 19.90
CA THR A 66 -12.29 1.93 20.45
C THR A 66 -13.07 1.38 21.65
N PHE A 67 -12.38 1.42 22.79
CA PHE A 67 -12.83 1.39 24.19
C PHE A 67 -13.37 0.07 24.80
N ASN A 68 -12.50 -0.53 25.63
CA ASN A 68 -12.66 -0.71 27.09
C ASN A 68 -14.04 -1.11 27.65
#